data_AF-A0A101H1K0-F1
#
_entry.id   AF-A0A101H1K0-F1
#
_cell.length_a   1.000
_cell.length_b   1.000
_cell.length_c   1.000
_cell.angle_alpha   90.00
_cell.angle_beta   90.00
_cell.angle_gamma   90.00
#
_symmetry.space_group_name_H-M   'P 1'
#
loop_
_entity.id
_entity.type
_entity.pdbx_description
1 polymer ?
#
loop_
_entity_poly.entity_id
_entity_poly.type
_entity_poly.pdbx_seq_one_letter_code
_entity_poly.pdbx_strand_id
1 'polypeptide(L)' 'MARNIGLNVALPTQECNEDDCPFHGTLPVRGQVITGKVVSEKMKGTVVV' A
#
# COMPACT_ATOMS: atom_id res chain seq x y z
N MET A 1 5.93 -9.63 9.95
CA MET A 1 4.68 -9.35 10.70
C MET A 1 4.02 -8.09 10.15
N ALA A 2 2.78 -8.18 9.68
CA ALA A 2 2.05 -7.04 9.11
C ALA A 2 1.45 -6.14 10.20
N ARG A 3 1.67 -4.82 10.09
CA ARG A 3 1.08 -3.82 11.02
C ARG A 3 -0.34 -3.44 10.62
N ASN A 4 -1.14 -3.03 11.60
CA ASN A 4 -2.47 -2.45 11.36
C ASN A 4 -2.32 -1.02 10.82
N ILE A 5 -2.84 -0.77 9.62
CA ILE A 5 -2.76 0.53 8.93
C ILE A 5 -3.94 1.47 9.19
N GLY A 6 -4.88 1.08 10.07
CA GLY A 6 -6.05 1.89 10.42
C GLY A 6 -7.17 1.88 9.37
N LEU A 7 -7.06 1.03 8.34
CA LEU A 7 -8.11 0.77 7.35
C LEU A 7 -8.66 -0.65 7.54
N ASN A 8 -9.97 -0.83 7.34
CA ASN A 8 -10.61 -2.15 7.40
C ASN A 8 -10.35 -2.93 6.10
N VAL A 9 -9.12 -3.40 5.92
CA VAL A 9 -8.67 -4.19 4.76
C VAL A 9 -8.01 -5.48 5.23
N ALA A 10 -8.08 -6.52 4.39
CA ALA A 10 -7.40 -7.77 4.66
C ALA A 10 -5.88 -7.58 4.72
N LEU A 11 -5.24 -8.26 5.67
CA LEU A 11 -3.78 -8.25 5.79
C LEU A 11 -3.16 -9.04 4.63
N PRO A 12 -1.98 -8.61 4.12
CA PRO A 12 -1.25 -9.36 3.12
C PRO A 12 -0.83 -10.73 3.65
N THR A 13 -0.91 -11.75 2.80
CA THR A 13 -0.50 -13.13 3.14
C THR A 13 1.01 -13.36 3.01
N GLN A 14 1.68 -12.52 2.21
CA GLN A 14 3.13 -12.58 1.99
C GLN A 14 3.83 -11.43 2.71
N GLU A 15 5.02 -11.72 3.21
CA GLU A 15 5.90 -10.71 3.80
C GLU A 15 6.74 -10.02 2.70
N CYS A 16 6.96 -8.72 2.85
CA CYS A 16 7.84 -7.95 1.98
C CYS A 16 8.78 -7.06 2.81
N ASN A 17 9.95 -6.74 2.27
CA ASN A 17 11.00 -5.96 2.94
C ASN A 17 11.17 -4.56 2.32
N GLU A 18 10.07 -3.94 1.85
CA GLU A 18 10.11 -2.61 1.25
C GLU A 18 9.76 -1.52 2.28
N ASP A 19 10.57 -0.47 2.36
CA ASP A 19 10.40 0.64 3.31
C ASP A 19 9.09 1.42 3.08
N ASP A 20 8.67 1.51 1.82
CA ASP A 20 7.44 2.18 1.38
C ASP A 20 6.18 1.32 1.59
N CYS A 21 6.30 0.08 2.07
CA CYS A 21 5.14 -0.76 2.31
C CYS A 21 4.32 -0.26 3.52
N PRO A 22 3.01 0.00 3.36
CA PRO A 22 2.14 0.36 4.48
C PRO A 22 2.06 -0.71 5.58
N PHE A 23 2.28 -1.99 5.26
CA PHE A 23 2.13 -3.09 6.23
C PHE A 23 3.46 -3.52 6.89
N HIS A 24 4.55 -3.57 6.15
CA HIS A 24 5.85 -4.08 6.64
C HIS A 24 6.93 -3.01 6.77
N GLY A 25 6.79 -1.89 6.05
CA GLY A 25 7.75 -0.80 6.03
C GLY A 25 7.51 0.24 7.12
N THR A 26 7.94 1.47 6.86
CA THR A 26 7.80 2.59 7.80
C THR A 26 6.75 3.61 7.35
N LEU A 27 6.30 3.56 6.10
CA LEU A 27 5.36 4.54 5.51
C LEU A 27 4.00 4.61 6.24
N PRO A 28 3.62 5.76 6.85
CA PRO A 28 2.33 5.91 7.52
C PRO A 28 1.20 6.26 6.55
N VAL A 29 0.03 5.64 6.71
CA VAL A 29 -1.20 5.96 5.94
C VAL A 29 -2.05 6.98 6.70
N ARG A 30 -2.38 8.10 6.06
CA ARG A 30 -3.20 9.19 6.62
C ARG A 30 -3.84 10.02 5.52
N GLY A 31 -4.91 10.74 5.84
CA GLY A 31 -5.57 11.66 4.92
C GLY A 31 -6.87 11.10 4.33
N GLN A 32 -7.08 11.30 3.02
CA GLN A 32 -8.30 10.92 2.32
C GLN A 32 -8.16 9.56 1.65
N VAL A 33 -9.28 8.83 1.52
CA VAL A 33 -9.37 7.59 0.74
C VAL A 33 -10.02 7.93 -0.60
N ILE A 34 -9.31 7.65 -1.69
CA ILE A 34 -9.74 7.94 -3.06
C ILE A 34 -9.91 6.63 -3.83
N THR A 35 -10.92 6.54 -4.70
CA THR A 35 -11.14 5.41 -5.61
C THR A 35 -11.01 5.89 -7.05
N GLY A 36 -10.20 5.20 -7.86
CA GLY A 36 -9.97 5.52 -9.27
C GLY A 36 -9.62 4.27 -10.09
N LYS A 37 -9.30 4.45 -11.38
CA LYS A 37 -9.07 3.35 -12.33
C LYS A 37 -7.64 3.38 -12.83
N VAL A 38 -6.88 2.32 -12.60
CA VAL A 38 -5.50 2.20 -13.07
C VAL A 38 -5.41 2.40 -14.60
N VAL A 39 -4.61 3.38 -15.02
CA VAL A 39 -4.33 3.71 -16.43
C VAL A 39 -2.93 3.29 -16.89
N SER A 40 -1.98 3.10 -15.95
CA SER A 40 -0.63 2.66 -16.29
C SER A 40 0.08 1.97 -15.11
N GLU A 41 0.83 0.91 -15.43
CA GLU A 41 1.65 0.12 -14.49
C GLU A 41 3.13 0.03 -14.92
N LYS A 42 3.57 0.89 -15.85
CA LYS A 42 4.92 0.83 -16.43
C LYS A 42 6.04 1.20 -15.46
N MET A 43 5.71 1.84 -14.33
CA MET A 43 6.68 2.27 -13.33
C MET A 43 6.93 1.15 -12.32
N LYS A 44 8.19 0.97 -11.92
CA LYS A 44 8.55 0.01 -10.87
C LYS A 44 8.08 0.55 -9.51
N GLY A 45 7.22 -0.19 -8.82
CA GLY A 45 6.73 0.16 -7.48
C GLY A 45 5.68 1.27 -7.44
N THR A 46 5.08 1.65 -8.58
CA THR A 46 4.05 2.70 -8.64
C THR A 46 3.09 2.45 -9.79
N VAL A 47 1.84 2.88 -9.63
CA VAL A 47 0.82 2.86 -10.68
C VAL A 47 0.20 4.24 -10.85
N VAL A 48 -0.31 4.54 -12.03
CA VAL A 48 -1.10 5.76 -12.31
C VAL A 48 -2.58 5.38 -12.31
N VAL A 49 -3.38 6.09 -11.53
CA VAL A 49 -4.81 5.81 -11.20
C VAL A 49 -5.70 6.95 -11.65
#